data_AF-A0A1C6G8U3-F1
#
_entry.id   AF-A0A1C6G8U3-F1
#
_cell.length_a   1.000
_cell.length_b   1.000
_cell.length_c   1.000
_cell.angle_alpha   90.00
_cell.angle_beta   90.00
_cell.angle_gamma   90.00
#
_symmetry.space_group_name_H-M   'P 1'
#
loop_
_entity.id
_entity.type
_entity.pdbx_description
1 polymer ?
#
loop_
_entity_poly.entity_id
_entity_poly.type
_entity_poly.pdbx_seq_one_letter_code
_entity_poly.pdbx_strand_id
1 'polypeptide(L)'
;MVQNVRLIFNISTCSPIPKSIKPPLSTGAIFFMGCDRLTNEELAEQIQGGNKQLIPELWERVKRLMFKLSYAYYKQHIDRCAFAGVALEDLQQESFCAFMNAVYAFKPGGGFRFLSYIKLPLLTCFNSLLGIRGRKEPINEAVSLDAPLPGTEESMTLGDTLEDQDAAIEHDDAERRIYCQELHEAMEKSLETLDQQQRLIIQEYRYNDKSYATIGAEIGLPQYVVRDIEKKAMRNLRKPRSVKYLKPFADEYIKSHAYIGTSFTAFKYNGASIEERIVEHLEF
;
A
#
# COMPACT_ATOMS: atom_id res chain seq x y z
N MET A 1 20.57 13.40 19.15
CA MET A 1 19.84 13.29 20.43
C MET A 1 19.11 11.95 20.42
N VAL A 2 19.50 11.06 21.33
CA VAL A 2 18.93 9.71 21.45
C VAL A 2 17.51 9.82 22.01
N GLN A 3 16.51 9.34 21.29
CA GLN A 3 15.20 9.05 21.86
C GLN A 3 14.87 7.56 21.66
N ASN A 4 14.87 6.87 22.80
CA ASN A 4 14.31 5.56 23.03
C ASN A 4 12.85 5.51 22.59
N VAL A 5 12.53 4.63 21.64
CA VAL A 5 11.17 4.13 21.46
C VAL A 5 11.20 2.62 21.63
N ARG A 6 10.66 2.18 22.78
CA ARG A 6 10.26 0.80 23.06
C ARG A 6 9.25 0.37 22.01
N LEU A 7 9.55 -0.68 21.24
CA LEU A 7 8.54 -1.46 20.55
C LEU A 7 8.51 -2.87 21.12
N ILE A 8 7.39 -3.11 21.80
CA ILE A 8 6.93 -4.36 22.38
C ILE A 8 6.69 -5.33 21.22
N PHE A 9 7.53 -6.36 21.07
CA PHE A 9 7.21 -7.45 20.16
C PHE A 9 6.24 -8.42 20.83
N ASN A 10 5.06 -8.46 20.23
CA ASN A 10 3.88 -9.20 20.59
C ASN A 10 4.13 -10.71 20.40
N ILE A 11 4.31 -11.42 21.51
CA ILE A 11 4.43 -12.88 21.56
C ILE A 11 3.04 -13.46 21.38
N SER A 12 2.55 -13.53 20.15
CA SER A 12 1.28 -14.18 19.83
C SER A 12 1.45 -15.01 18.57
N THR A 13 1.97 -16.22 18.74
CA THR A 13 1.70 -17.42 17.93
C THR A 13 2.44 -18.62 18.52
N CYS A 14 2.30 -18.85 19.84
CA CYS A 14 2.64 -20.16 20.43
C CYS A 14 1.46 -21.11 20.21
N SER A 15 1.59 -22.06 19.28
CA SER A 15 0.74 -23.25 19.22
C SER A 15 0.89 -24.10 20.50
N PRO A 16 -0.14 -24.85 20.92
CA PRO A 16 -0.26 -25.35 22.28
C PRO A 16 0.64 -26.56 22.57
N ILE A 17 1.24 -26.54 23.76
CA ILE A 17 2.05 -27.61 24.35
C ILE A 17 1.14 -28.81 24.67
N PRO A 18 1.43 -30.05 24.19
CA PRO A 18 0.72 -31.23 24.66
C PRO A 18 1.19 -31.61 26.07
N LYS A 19 0.23 -31.69 27.00
CA LYS A 19 0.42 -32.18 28.38
C LYS A 19 0.52 -33.70 28.39
N SER A 20 1.58 -34.24 28.99
CA SER A 20 1.61 -35.62 29.49
C SER A 20 2.50 -35.71 30.73
N ILE A 21 1.94 -36.29 31.78
CA ILE A 21 2.42 -36.49 33.15
C ILE A 21 2.63 -38.02 33.27
N LYS A 22 3.75 -38.58 33.73
CA LYS A 22 4.11 -38.86 35.15
C LYS A 22 5.50 -39.55 35.23
N PRO A 23 6.25 -39.39 36.36
CA PRO A 23 7.50 -40.10 36.70
C PRO A 23 7.16 -41.46 37.38
N PRO A 24 8.09 -42.43 37.63
CA PRO A 24 9.18 -42.32 38.63
C PRO A 24 10.42 -43.24 38.30
N LEU A 25 11.45 -43.54 39.09
CA LEU A 25 11.71 -43.72 40.52
C LEU A 25 13.25 -43.67 40.73
N SER A 26 13.67 -43.16 41.89
CA SER A 26 15.03 -43.19 42.45
C SER A 26 15.51 -44.62 42.73
N THR A 27 16.79 -44.92 42.54
CA THR A 27 17.62 -45.73 43.45
C THR A 27 19.11 -45.45 43.15
N GLY A 28 19.85 -45.06 44.18
CA GLY A 28 21.22 -44.56 44.08
C GLY A 28 22.31 -45.62 43.90
N ALA A 29 23.44 -45.15 43.39
CA ALA A 29 24.77 -45.68 43.68
C ALA A 29 25.73 -44.49 43.63
N ILE A 30 26.29 -44.12 44.78
CA ILE A 30 27.43 -43.21 44.87
C ILE A 30 28.68 -44.07 44.64
N PHE A 31 29.39 -43.86 43.53
CA PHE A 31 30.76 -44.35 43.35
C PHE A 31 31.58 -43.36 42.53
N PHE A 32 32.88 -43.31 42.85
CA PHE A 32 33.83 -42.21 42.69
C PHE A 32 34.18 -41.81 41.23
N MET A 33 34.18 -40.49 40.99
CA MET A 33 35.04 -39.67 40.11
C MET A 33 35.61 -40.28 38.82
N GLY A 34 34.83 -40.15 37.75
CA GLY A 34 35.30 -39.65 36.45
C GLY A 34 34.43 -38.45 36.10
N CYS A 35 35.00 -37.32 35.65
CA CYS A 35 34.18 -36.24 35.09
C CYS A 35 33.61 -36.70 33.74
N ASP A 36 32.55 -37.52 33.76
CA ASP A 36 31.78 -37.86 32.59
C ASP A 36 31.08 -36.59 32.11
N ARG A 37 31.71 -35.95 31.14
CA ARG A 37 31.19 -34.75 30.50
C ARG A 37 29.92 -35.16 29.76
N LEU A 38 28.76 -34.75 30.27
CA LEU A 38 27.44 -34.98 29.66
C LEU A 38 27.50 -34.82 28.14
N THR A 39 26.94 -35.77 27.41
CA THR A 39 26.87 -35.72 25.94
C THR A 39 25.95 -34.59 25.48
N ASN A 40 26.05 -34.19 24.21
CA ASN A 40 25.22 -33.10 23.68
C ASN A 40 23.73 -33.48 23.69
N GLU A 41 23.44 -34.76 23.49
CA GLU A 41 22.11 -35.35 23.52
C GLU A 41 21.52 -35.33 24.94
N GLU A 42 22.28 -35.74 25.95
CA GLU A 42 21.87 -35.69 27.36
C GLU A 42 21.68 -34.25 27.85
N LEU A 43 22.54 -33.32 27.40
CA LEU A 43 22.37 -31.89 27.70
C LEU A 43 21.08 -31.34 27.09
N ALA A 44 20.77 -31.71 25.84
CA ALA A 44 19.53 -31.30 25.20
C ALA A 44 18.29 -31.84 25.95
N GLU A 45 18.33 -33.10 26.40
CA GLU A 45 17.26 -33.73 27.18
C GLU A 45 17.06 -33.04 28.54
N GLN A 46 18.14 -32.73 29.26
CA GLN A 46 18.05 -32.00 30.53
C GLN A 46 17.51 -30.57 30.37
N ILE A 47 17.86 -29.89 29.26
CA ILE A 47 17.32 -28.56 28.94
C ILE A 47 15.81 -28.66 28.66
N GLN A 48 15.36 -29.69 27.93
CA GLN A 48 13.93 -29.94 27.71
C GLN A 48 13.19 -30.23 29.03
N GLY A 49 13.85 -30.92 29.97
CA GLY A 49 13.34 -31.18 31.32
C GLY A 49 13.23 -29.95 32.24
N GLY A 50 13.64 -28.77 31.77
CA GLY A 50 13.48 -27.49 32.46
C GLY A 50 14.77 -26.89 33.03
N ASN A 51 15.92 -27.56 32.89
CA ASN A 51 17.20 -27.06 33.38
C ASN A 51 17.84 -26.05 32.42
N LYS A 52 17.28 -24.83 32.39
CA LYS A 52 17.72 -23.73 31.51
C LYS A 52 19.16 -23.26 31.76
N GLN A 53 19.73 -23.57 32.92
CA GLN A 53 21.11 -23.19 33.26
C GLN A 53 22.17 -23.88 32.38
N LEU A 54 21.80 -24.98 31.71
CA LEU A 54 22.70 -25.75 30.83
C LEU A 54 22.73 -25.22 29.38
N ILE A 55 21.85 -24.26 29.03
CA ILE A 55 21.80 -23.67 27.69
C ILE A 55 23.13 -23.04 27.26
N PRO A 56 23.80 -22.21 28.09
CA PRO A 56 25.08 -21.60 27.71
C PRO A 56 26.17 -22.66 27.49
N GLU A 57 26.17 -23.74 28.28
CA GLU A 57 27.17 -24.80 28.14
C GLU A 57 27.02 -25.56 26.81
N LEU A 58 25.79 -25.92 26.45
CA LEU A 58 25.53 -26.58 25.17
C LEU A 58 25.80 -25.62 24.00
N TRP A 59 25.44 -24.34 24.13
CA TRP A 59 25.71 -23.32 23.12
C TRP A 59 27.22 -23.15 22.87
N GLU A 60 28.03 -23.01 23.92
CA GLU A 60 29.48 -22.84 23.79
C GLU A 60 30.15 -24.00 23.04
N ARG A 61 29.62 -25.23 23.19
CA ARG A 61 30.11 -26.41 22.46
C ARG A 61 29.76 -26.38 20.98
N VAL A 62 28.58 -25.88 20.63
CA VAL A 62 28.02 -25.99 19.27
C VAL A 62 28.16 -24.71 18.43
N LYS A 63 28.31 -23.53 19.07
CA LYS A 63 28.36 -22.22 18.40
C LYS A 63 29.40 -22.13 17.29
N ARG A 64 30.57 -22.76 17.47
CA ARG A 64 31.65 -22.77 16.46
C ARG A 64 31.22 -23.48 15.17
N LEU A 65 30.49 -24.59 15.30
CA LEU A 65 29.92 -25.29 14.16
C LEU A 65 28.84 -24.45 13.50
N MET A 66 27.96 -23.83 14.28
CA MET A 66 26.87 -23.00 13.76
C MET A 66 27.38 -21.79 13.00
N PHE A 67 28.34 -21.05 13.56
CA PHE A 67 28.97 -19.92 12.87
C PHE A 67 29.70 -20.34 11.59
N LYS A 68 30.34 -21.52 11.59
CA LYS A 68 30.94 -22.08 10.36
C LYS A 68 29.88 -22.36 9.30
N LEU A 69 28.72 -22.90 9.69
CA LEU A 69 27.60 -23.15 8.78
C LEU A 69 26.97 -21.84 8.30
N SER A 70 26.77 -20.84 9.18
CA SER A 70 26.29 -19.50 8.82
C SER A 70 27.22 -18.83 7.81
N TYR A 71 28.53 -18.86 8.04
CA TYR A 71 29.51 -18.29 7.12
C TYR A 71 29.53 -19.01 5.77
N ALA A 72 29.48 -20.35 5.77
CA ALA A 72 29.42 -21.12 4.54
C ALA A 72 28.15 -20.82 3.73
N TYR A 73 27.01 -20.66 4.40
CA TYR A 73 25.74 -20.30 3.77
C TYR A 73 25.78 -18.86 3.21
N TYR A 74 26.25 -17.89 4.00
CA TYR A 74 26.40 -16.50 3.56
C TYR A 74 27.25 -16.38 2.30
N LYS A 75 28.40 -17.07 2.27
CA LYS A 75 29.29 -17.06 1.11
C LYS A 75 28.65 -17.68 -0.14
N GLN A 76 27.77 -18.67 0.02
CA GLN A 76 27.04 -19.29 -1.09
C GLN A 76 25.87 -18.42 -1.59
N HIS A 77 25.35 -17.51 -0.76
CA HIS A 77 24.15 -16.74 -1.04
C HIS A 77 24.36 -15.23 -0.90
N ILE A 78 25.57 -14.75 -1.17
CA ILE A 78 25.97 -13.36 -0.93
C ILE A 78 25.05 -12.35 -1.63
N ASP A 79 24.68 -12.60 -2.88
CA ASP A 79 23.82 -11.70 -3.66
C ASP A 79 22.40 -11.63 -3.08
N ARG A 80 21.87 -12.78 -2.61
CA ARG A 80 20.53 -12.83 -2.00
C ARG A 80 20.52 -12.21 -0.61
N CYS A 81 21.59 -12.41 0.17
CA CYS A 81 21.76 -11.76 1.45
C CYS A 81 21.82 -10.24 1.28
N ALA A 82 22.59 -9.75 0.30
CA ALA A 82 22.66 -8.32 -0.01
C ALA A 82 21.30 -7.76 -0.46
N PHE A 83 20.58 -8.48 -1.32
CA PHE A 83 19.24 -8.10 -1.76
C PHE A 83 18.22 -8.03 -0.60
N ALA A 84 18.26 -9.00 0.31
CA ALA A 84 17.39 -9.03 1.49
C ALA A 84 17.90 -8.13 2.65
N GLY A 85 19.00 -7.41 2.47
CA GLY A 85 19.60 -6.57 3.51
C GLY A 85 20.14 -7.35 4.72
N VAL A 86 20.42 -8.65 4.57
CA VAL A 86 20.87 -9.55 5.65
C VAL A 86 22.40 -9.59 5.70
N ALA A 87 22.97 -9.19 6.83
CA ALA A 87 24.40 -9.27 7.11
C ALA A 87 24.81 -10.64 7.66
N LEU A 88 26.13 -10.88 7.74
CA LEU A 88 26.66 -12.11 8.33
C LEU A 88 26.30 -12.22 9.81
N GLU A 89 26.33 -11.09 10.52
CA GLU A 89 25.99 -10.95 11.93
C GLU A 89 24.53 -11.35 12.19
N ASP A 90 23.62 -11.00 11.28
CA ASP A 90 22.20 -11.38 11.38
C ASP A 90 22.02 -12.90 11.30
N LEU A 91 22.71 -13.56 10.36
CA LEU A 91 22.71 -15.03 10.26
C LEU A 91 23.35 -15.70 11.49
N GLN A 92 24.35 -15.07 12.11
CA GLN A 92 24.95 -15.57 13.34
C GLN A 92 24.02 -15.40 14.53
N GLN A 93 23.31 -14.28 14.64
CA GLN A 93 22.35 -14.04 15.70
C GLN A 93 21.16 -14.99 15.61
N GLU A 94 20.60 -15.16 14.41
CA GLU A 94 19.48 -16.07 14.14
C GLU A 94 19.88 -17.55 14.30
N SER A 95 21.17 -17.87 14.20
CA SER A 95 21.65 -19.22 14.50
C SER A 95 21.41 -19.61 15.97
N PHE A 96 21.38 -18.66 16.90
CA PHE A 96 21.03 -18.93 18.30
C PHE A 96 19.54 -19.26 18.45
N CYS A 97 18.66 -18.53 17.77
CA CYS A 97 17.23 -18.82 17.73
C CYS A 97 16.98 -20.22 17.12
N ALA A 98 17.65 -20.54 16.02
CA ALA A 98 17.60 -21.85 15.40
C ALA A 98 18.10 -22.97 16.33
N PHE A 99 19.15 -22.71 17.12
CA PHE A 99 19.64 -23.64 18.13
C PHE A 99 18.59 -23.91 19.21
N MET A 100 17.95 -22.87 19.75
CA MET A 100 16.90 -23.05 20.76
C MET A 100 15.73 -23.87 20.22
N ASN A 101 15.30 -23.59 18.98
CA ASN A 101 14.29 -24.38 18.29
C ASN A 101 14.74 -25.84 18.09
N ALA A 102 16.01 -26.05 17.74
CA ALA A 102 16.58 -27.38 17.59
C ALA A 102 16.59 -28.15 18.92
N VAL A 103 16.98 -27.51 20.02
CA VAL A 103 17.01 -28.12 21.36
C VAL A 103 15.62 -28.57 21.78
N TYR A 104 14.59 -27.72 21.66
CA TYR A 104 13.23 -28.12 22.08
C TYR A 104 12.56 -29.13 21.12
N ALA A 105 12.96 -29.16 19.85
CA ALA A 105 12.39 -30.10 18.87
C ALA A 105 13.15 -31.43 18.77
N PHE A 106 14.35 -31.54 19.36
CA PHE A 106 15.19 -32.73 19.25
C PHE A 106 14.58 -33.92 20.00
N LYS A 107 14.64 -35.11 19.38
CA LYS A 107 14.16 -36.36 19.99
C LYS A 107 15.35 -37.28 20.24
N PRO A 108 15.76 -37.52 21.51
CA PRO A 108 16.95 -38.32 21.81
C PRO A 108 16.85 -39.80 21.38
N GLY A 109 15.63 -40.33 21.22
CA GLY A 109 15.39 -41.69 20.70
C GLY A 109 15.32 -41.81 19.17
N GLY A 110 15.55 -40.74 18.41
CA GLY A 110 15.32 -40.68 16.96
C GLY A 110 16.44 -41.26 16.08
N GLY A 111 17.51 -41.82 16.65
CA GLY A 111 18.63 -42.42 15.92
C GLY A 111 19.61 -41.45 15.25
N PHE A 112 19.37 -40.14 15.34
CA PHE A 112 20.26 -39.09 14.81
C PHE A 112 21.00 -38.36 15.93
N ARG A 113 22.28 -38.06 15.71
CA ARG A 113 23.07 -37.20 16.61
C ARG A 113 22.56 -35.76 16.57
N PHE A 114 22.66 -35.06 17.69
CA PHE A 114 22.19 -33.67 17.81
C PHE A 114 22.87 -32.73 16.80
N LEU A 115 24.19 -32.89 16.59
CA LEU A 115 24.95 -32.10 15.62
C LEU A 115 24.51 -32.33 14.16
N SER A 116 24.05 -33.54 13.84
CA SER A 116 23.52 -33.83 12.50
C SER A 116 22.16 -33.17 12.29
N TYR A 117 21.34 -33.12 13.35
CA TYR A 117 20.01 -32.53 13.33
C TYR A 117 20.04 -30.99 13.18
N ILE A 118 21.00 -30.31 13.81
CA ILE A 118 21.01 -28.84 13.93
C ILE A 118 21.06 -28.08 12.61
N LYS A 119 21.57 -28.72 11.54
CA LYS A 119 21.64 -28.13 10.21
C LYS A 119 20.25 -27.80 9.66
N LEU A 120 19.25 -28.63 9.95
CA LEU A 120 17.91 -28.48 9.39
C LEU A 120 17.15 -27.27 9.96
N PRO A 121 17.07 -27.06 11.29
CA PRO A 121 16.49 -25.84 11.86
C PRO A 121 17.21 -24.57 11.40
N LEU A 122 18.54 -24.62 11.31
CA LEU A 122 19.35 -23.49 10.86
C LEU A 122 19.03 -23.07 9.42
N LEU A 123 18.96 -24.03 8.48
CA LEU A 123 18.55 -23.74 7.10
C LEU A 123 17.10 -23.25 7.02
N THR A 124 16.23 -23.70 7.92
CA THR A 124 14.83 -23.25 7.95
C THR A 124 14.76 -21.77 8.32
N CYS A 125 15.48 -21.34 9.36
CA CYS A 125 15.59 -19.93 9.74
C CYS A 125 16.19 -19.08 8.60
N PHE A 126 17.29 -19.51 7.99
CA PHE A 126 17.93 -18.74 6.91
C PHE A 126 17.04 -18.57 5.69
N ASN A 127 16.33 -19.62 5.29
CA ASN A 127 15.37 -19.52 4.18
C ASN A 127 14.18 -18.60 4.51
N SER A 128 13.82 -18.49 5.79
CA SER A 128 12.80 -17.53 6.25
C SER A 128 13.30 -16.09 6.15
N LEU A 129 14.53 -15.82 6.62
CA LEU A 129 15.14 -14.47 6.56
C LEU A 129 15.29 -13.97 5.12
N LEU A 130 15.69 -14.85 4.21
CA LEU A 130 15.84 -14.51 2.80
C LEU A 130 14.50 -14.45 2.03
N GLY A 131 13.36 -14.62 2.70
CA GLY A 131 12.04 -14.60 2.06
C GLY A 131 11.83 -15.73 1.04
N ILE A 132 12.68 -16.76 1.03
CA ILE A 132 12.56 -17.94 0.14
C ILE A 132 11.35 -18.77 0.58
N ARG A 133 11.06 -18.79 1.89
CA ARG A 133 9.90 -19.45 2.48
C ARG A 133 9.18 -18.47 3.41
N GLY A 134 7.86 -18.36 3.30
CA GLY A 134 7.05 -17.49 4.15
C GLY A 134 6.51 -16.25 3.45
N ARG A 135 6.09 -15.24 4.23
CA ARG A 135 5.58 -13.97 3.71
C ARG A 135 6.76 -13.14 3.20
N LYS A 136 6.72 -12.73 1.94
CA LYS A 136 7.67 -11.78 1.40
C LYS A 136 7.47 -10.41 2.03
N GLU A 137 8.55 -9.81 2.51
CA GLU A 137 8.56 -8.45 3.01
C GLU A 137 8.62 -7.49 1.82
N PRO A 138 7.66 -6.56 1.68
CA PRO A 138 7.64 -5.63 0.53
C PRO A 138 8.91 -4.78 0.41
N ILE A 139 9.59 -4.52 1.52
CA ILE A 139 10.86 -3.77 1.57
C ILE A 139 11.95 -4.48 0.76
N ASN A 140 11.96 -5.82 0.74
CA ASN A 140 12.98 -6.58 0.02
C ASN A 140 12.83 -6.47 -1.50
N GLU A 141 11.65 -6.07 -2.00
CA GLU A 141 11.41 -5.83 -3.44
C GLU A 141 11.38 -4.33 -3.77
N ALA A 142 11.56 -3.45 -2.78
CA ALA A 142 11.54 -2.01 -2.98
C ALA A 142 12.86 -1.49 -3.56
N VAL A 143 12.76 -0.46 -4.40
CA VAL A 143 13.90 0.30 -4.92
C VAL A 143 14.08 1.55 -4.07
N SER A 144 15.33 1.91 -3.77
CA SER A 144 15.62 3.14 -3.04
C SER A 144 15.20 4.36 -3.86
N LEU A 145 14.53 5.32 -3.22
CA LEU A 145 14.24 6.62 -3.84
C LEU A 145 15.51 7.44 -4.07
N ASP A 146 16.53 7.26 -3.24
CA ASP A 146 17.85 7.88 -3.41
C ASP A 146 18.70 7.20 -4.49
N ALA A 147 18.16 6.18 -5.17
CA ALA A 147 18.88 5.54 -6.27
C ALA A 147 19.12 6.58 -7.39
N PRO A 148 20.36 6.70 -7.90
CA PRO A 148 20.66 7.62 -8.98
C PRO A 148 19.92 7.21 -10.25
N LEU A 149 19.39 8.19 -10.97
CA LEU A 149 18.69 7.93 -12.22
C LEU A 149 19.70 7.77 -13.38
N PRO A 150 19.67 6.67 -14.17
CA PRO A 150 20.63 6.47 -15.26
C PRO A 150 20.42 7.48 -16.39
N GLY A 151 21.47 8.22 -16.78
CA GLY A 151 21.46 9.09 -17.96
C GLY A 151 21.04 10.55 -17.73
N THR A 152 20.86 10.96 -16.47
CA THR A 152 20.63 12.35 -16.06
C THR A 152 21.88 12.96 -15.41
N GLU A 153 21.85 14.26 -15.12
CA GLU A 153 22.90 14.94 -14.33
C GLU A 153 23.15 14.19 -13.02
N GLU A 154 24.41 14.19 -12.54
CA GLU A 154 24.90 13.35 -11.43
C GLU A 154 24.15 13.51 -10.09
N SER A 155 23.21 14.46 -9.98
CA SER A 155 22.43 14.73 -8.77
C SER A 155 20.98 14.26 -8.79
N MET A 156 20.42 13.80 -9.90
CA MET A 156 18.99 13.44 -9.97
C MET A 156 18.74 12.02 -9.46
N THR A 157 17.82 11.89 -8.51
CA THR A 157 17.42 10.63 -7.89
C THR A 157 16.10 10.12 -8.44
N LEU A 158 15.77 8.84 -8.20
CA LEU A 158 14.46 8.29 -8.52
C LEU A 158 13.33 9.05 -7.80
N GLY A 159 13.59 9.47 -6.55
CA GLY A 159 12.64 10.25 -5.76
C GLY A 159 12.25 11.57 -6.41
N ASP A 160 13.19 12.25 -7.08
CA ASP A 160 12.94 13.53 -7.76
C ASP A 160 12.01 13.39 -8.98
N THR A 161 11.83 12.19 -9.52
CA THR A 161 10.92 11.93 -10.64
C THR A 161 9.49 11.63 -10.21
N LEU A 162 9.25 11.38 -8.93
CA LEU A 162 7.94 11.01 -8.45
C LEU A 162 7.08 12.27 -8.30
N GLU A 163 5.96 12.30 -9.02
CA GLU A 163 4.95 13.33 -8.87
C GLU A 163 4.30 13.24 -7.49
N ASP A 164 4.21 14.39 -6.81
CA ASP A 164 3.44 14.51 -5.58
C ASP A 164 1.95 14.56 -5.94
N GLN A 165 1.22 13.51 -5.57
CA GLN A 165 -0.21 13.39 -5.86
C GLN A 165 -1.02 14.51 -5.22
N ASP A 166 -0.64 14.94 -4.01
CA ASP A 166 -1.36 16.00 -3.30
C ASP A 166 -1.15 17.35 -4.01
N ALA A 167 0.09 17.63 -4.44
CA ALA A 167 0.39 18.83 -5.20
C ALA A 167 -0.29 18.85 -6.59
N ALA A 168 -0.39 17.70 -7.26
CA ALA A 168 -1.11 17.58 -8.53
C ALA A 168 -2.60 17.89 -8.36
N ILE A 169 -3.23 17.37 -7.29
CA ILE A 169 -4.63 17.66 -6.97
C ILE A 169 -4.83 19.16 -6.68
N GLU A 170 -3.94 19.78 -5.89
CA GLU A 170 -4.02 21.21 -5.59
C GLU A 170 -3.89 22.09 -6.85
N HIS A 171 -3.03 21.69 -7.79
CA HIS A 171 -2.85 22.36 -9.07
C HIS A 171 -4.13 22.29 -9.92
N ASP A 172 -4.67 21.09 -10.12
CA ASP A 172 -5.92 20.87 -10.84
C ASP A 172 -7.09 21.65 -10.20
N ASP A 173 -7.12 21.71 -8.86
CA ASP A 173 -8.11 22.48 -8.11
C ASP A 173 -7.94 24.00 -8.31
N ALA A 174 -6.71 24.50 -8.44
CA ALA A 174 -6.46 25.90 -8.76
C ALA A 174 -6.93 26.25 -10.19
N GLU A 175 -6.58 25.41 -11.17
CA GLU A 175 -7.03 25.59 -12.56
C GLU A 175 -8.56 25.55 -12.67
N ARG A 176 -9.20 24.56 -12.03
CA ARG A 176 -10.65 24.44 -12.02
C ARG A 176 -11.33 25.64 -11.37
N ARG A 177 -10.77 26.19 -10.29
CA ARG A 177 -11.31 27.39 -9.64
C ARG A 177 -11.29 28.60 -10.59
N ILE A 178 -10.17 28.82 -11.29
CA ILE A 178 -10.03 29.90 -12.26
C ILE A 178 -11.03 29.72 -13.40
N TYR A 179 -11.09 28.52 -13.99
CA TYR A 179 -12.05 28.19 -15.05
C TYR A 179 -13.51 28.44 -14.62
N CYS A 180 -13.89 27.97 -13.42
CA CYS A 180 -15.23 28.18 -12.89
C CYS A 180 -15.56 29.67 -12.67
N GLN A 181 -14.58 30.46 -12.22
CA GLN A 181 -14.75 31.91 -12.06
C GLN A 181 -14.98 32.59 -13.41
N GLU A 182 -14.13 32.31 -14.40
CA GLU A 182 -14.26 32.88 -15.75
C GLU A 182 -15.57 32.47 -16.43
N LEU A 183 -15.99 31.20 -16.25
CA LEU A 183 -17.27 30.71 -16.74
C LEU A 183 -18.44 31.46 -16.08
N HIS A 184 -18.38 31.68 -14.76
CA HIS A 184 -19.42 32.42 -14.05
C HIS A 184 -19.55 33.86 -14.56
N GLU A 185 -18.42 34.54 -14.78
CA GLU A 185 -18.40 35.87 -15.38
C GLU A 185 -18.97 35.89 -16.81
N ALA A 186 -18.66 34.87 -17.62
CA ALA A 186 -19.20 34.73 -18.96
C ALA A 186 -20.71 34.46 -18.95
N MET A 187 -21.20 33.66 -18.00
CA MET A 187 -22.62 33.42 -17.79
C MET A 187 -23.33 34.72 -17.41
N GLU A 188 -22.80 35.50 -16.46
CA GLU A 188 -23.42 36.77 -16.06
C GLU A 188 -23.48 37.76 -17.25
N LYS A 189 -22.39 37.93 -18.01
CA LYS A 189 -22.38 38.74 -19.25
C LYS A 189 -23.40 38.26 -20.27
N SER A 190 -23.65 36.95 -20.35
CA SER A 190 -24.68 36.41 -21.25
C SER A 190 -26.10 36.72 -20.76
N LEU A 191 -26.34 36.64 -19.46
CA LEU A 191 -27.60 36.99 -18.82
C LEU A 191 -27.88 38.49 -18.90
N GLU A 192 -26.83 39.32 -18.90
CA GLU A 192 -26.92 40.77 -19.11
C GLU A 192 -27.60 41.15 -20.44
N THR A 193 -27.46 40.31 -21.46
CA THR A 193 -28.08 40.54 -22.77
C THR A 193 -29.59 40.29 -22.80
N LEU A 194 -30.13 39.63 -21.77
CA LEU A 194 -31.56 39.35 -21.63
C LEU A 194 -32.27 40.53 -20.98
N ASP A 195 -33.57 40.59 -21.26
CA ASP A 195 -34.49 41.50 -20.57
C ASP A 195 -34.55 41.16 -19.07
N GLN A 196 -34.78 42.17 -18.23
CA GLN A 196 -34.70 42.05 -16.76
C GLN A 196 -35.61 40.94 -16.23
N GLN A 197 -36.82 40.84 -16.78
CA GLN A 197 -37.80 39.83 -16.38
C GLN A 197 -37.40 38.41 -16.82
N GLN A 198 -36.73 38.28 -17.98
CA GLN A 198 -36.20 37.01 -18.46
C GLN A 198 -35.01 36.54 -17.62
N ARG A 199 -34.10 37.47 -17.27
CA ARG A 199 -32.96 37.19 -16.40
C ARG A 199 -33.39 36.68 -15.04
N LEU A 200 -34.33 37.37 -14.39
CA LEU A 200 -34.85 37.00 -13.08
C LEU A 200 -35.45 35.59 -13.09
N ILE A 201 -36.27 35.27 -14.10
CA ILE A 201 -36.88 33.94 -14.22
C ILE A 201 -35.80 32.86 -14.43
N ILE A 202 -34.75 33.11 -15.22
CA ILE A 202 -33.65 32.16 -15.38
C ILE A 202 -32.87 31.98 -14.08
N GLN A 203 -32.55 33.05 -13.36
CA GLN A 203 -31.83 32.99 -12.08
C GLN A 203 -32.62 32.17 -11.05
N GLU A 204 -33.90 32.48 -10.86
CA GLU A 204 -34.74 31.76 -9.89
C GLU A 204 -34.97 30.29 -10.26
N TYR A 205 -35.10 29.99 -11.56
CA TYR A 205 -35.37 28.62 -12.01
C TYR A 205 -34.11 27.75 -12.10
N ARG A 206 -32.99 28.29 -12.60
CA ARG A 206 -31.77 27.50 -12.92
C ARG A 206 -30.68 27.58 -11.86
N TYR A 207 -30.64 28.65 -11.06
CA TYR A 207 -29.62 28.81 -10.01
C TYR A 207 -30.20 28.51 -8.62
N ASN A 208 -31.45 28.90 -8.37
CA ASN A 208 -32.12 28.68 -7.08
C ASN A 208 -33.06 27.46 -7.07
N ASP A 209 -33.14 26.69 -8.18
CA ASP A 209 -33.99 25.50 -8.35
C ASP A 209 -35.47 25.68 -7.93
N LYS A 210 -36.01 26.91 -8.02
CA LYS A 210 -37.40 27.17 -7.68
C LYS A 210 -38.34 26.61 -8.74
N SER A 211 -39.52 26.15 -8.33
CA SER A 211 -40.55 25.70 -9.29
C SER A 211 -41.18 26.87 -10.06
N TYR A 212 -41.70 26.61 -11.26
CA TYR A 212 -42.46 27.62 -12.00
C TYR A 212 -43.67 28.16 -11.24
N ALA A 213 -44.29 27.35 -10.37
CA ALA A 213 -45.45 27.74 -9.59
C ALA A 213 -45.07 28.74 -8.48
N THR A 214 -43.95 28.50 -7.79
CA THR A 214 -43.42 29.40 -6.77
C THR A 214 -42.95 30.72 -7.37
N ILE A 215 -42.24 30.68 -8.50
CA ILE A 215 -41.80 31.89 -9.22
C ILE A 215 -43.03 32.69 -9.70
N GLY A 216 -44.04 32.01 -10.23
CA GLY A 216 -45.29 32.64 -10.65
C GLY A 216 -46.04 33.32 -9.50
N ALA A 217 -46.09 32.68 -8.33
CA ALA A 217 -46.71 33.25 -7.14
C ALA A 217 -45.96 34.50 -6.64
N GLU A 218 -44.63 34.52 -6.69
CA GLU A 218 -43.79 35.67 -6.29
C GLU A 218 -43.96 36.88 -7.24
N ILE A 219 -44.04 36.63 -8.55
CA ILE A 219 -44.10 37.68 -9.59
C ILE A 219 -45.55 38.08 -9.92
N GLY A 220 -46.55 37.30 -9.48
CA GLY A 220 -47.96 37.50 -9.81
C GLY A 220 -48.33 37.06 -11.23
N LEU A 221 -47.60 36.08 -11.78
CA LEU A 221 -47.84 35.52 -13.12
C LEU A 221 -48.29 34.06 -13.02
N PRO A 222 -49.18 33.59 -13.91
CA PRO A 222 -49.54 32.18 -13.93
C PRO A 222 -48.36 31.32 -14.41
N GLN A 223 -48.27 30.10 -13.89
CA GLN A 223 -47.16 29.17 -14.15
C GLN A 223 -46.82 28.99 -15.63
N TYR A 224 -47.83 28.92 -16.51
CA TYR A 224 -47.62 28.73 -17.94
C TYR A 224 -46.92 29.92 -18.61
N VAL A 225 -47.13 31.15 -18.12
CA VAL A 225 -46.47 32.36 -18.61
C VAL A 225 -45.00 32.37 -18.20
N VAL A 226 -44.70 32.02 -16.95
CA VAL A 226 -43.31 31.89 -16.48
C VAL A 226 -42.54 30.89 -17.34
N ARG A 227 -43.15 29.74 -17.65
CA ARG A 227 -42.57 28.73 -18.55
C ARG A 227 -42.34 29.26 -19.97
N ASP A 228 -43.26 30.05 -20.52
CA ASP A 228 -43.07 30.60 -21.87
C ASP A 228 -41.97 31.68 -21.91
N ILE A 229 -41.87 32.49 -20.86
CA ILE A 229 -40.79 33.47 -20.71
C ILE A 229 -39.44 32.76 -20.58
N GLU A 230 -39.34 31.69 -19.78
CA GLU A 230 -38.12 30.86 -19.69
C GLU A 230 -37.72 30.32 -21.07
N LYS A 231 -38.67 29.72 -21.81
CA LYS A 231 -38.42 29.24 -23.17
C LYS A 231 -37.97 30.34 -24.13
N LYS A 232 -38.52 31.55 -23.98
CA LYS A 232 -38.13 32.71 -24.80
C LYS A 232 -36.74 33.21 -24.42
N ALA A 233 -36.42 33.22 -23.13
CA ALA A 233 -35.11 33.57 -22.61
C ALA A 233 -34.03 32.59 -23.09
N MET A 234 -34.29 31.28 -23.01
CA MET A 234 -33.38 30.24 -23.55
C MET A 234 -33.17 30.38 -25.06
N ARG A 235 -34.22 30.70 -25.83
CA ARG A 235 -34.09 31.01 -27.27
C ARG A 235 -33.24 32.26 -27.51
N ASN A 236 -33.32 33.27 -26.65
CA ASN A 236 -32.51 34.48 -26.75
C ASN A 236 -31.04 34.23 -26.41
N LEU A 237 -30.76 33.38 -25.41
CA LEU A 237 -29.39 32.98 -25.06
C LEU A 237 -28.68 32.20 -26.19
N ARG A 238 -29.43 31.55 -27.08
CA ARG A 238 -28.90 30.89 -28.29
C ARG A 238 -28.60 31.86 -29.45
N LYS A 239 -28.84 33.16 -29.29
CA LYS A 239 -28.55 34.15 -30.34
C LYS A 239 -27.07 34.56 -30.30
N PRO A 240 -26.51 35.04 -31.44
CA PRO A 240 -25.09 35.42 -31.52
C PRO A 240 -24.63 36.45 -30.47
N ARG A 241 -25.53 37.33 -30.01
CA ARG A 241 -25.24 38.35 -28.99
C ARG A 241 -24.84 37.76 -27.64
N SER A 242 -25.40 36.61 -27.27
CA SER A 242 -25.17 35.94 -25.99
C SER A 242 -24.20 34.76 -26.14
N VAL A 243 -24.34 34.00 -27.24
CA VAL A 243 -23.49 32.83 -27.55
C VAL A 243 -22.01 33.19 -27.62
N LYS A 244 -21.65 34.38 -28.10
CA LYS A 244 -20.23 34.78 -28.21
C LYS A 244 -19.45 34.70 -26.89
N TYR A 245 -20.11 34.83 -25.73
CA TYR A 245 -19.48 34.75 -24.42
C TYR A 245 -19.33 33.31 -23.93
N LEU A 246 -20.32 32.47 -24.19
CA LEU A 246 -20.37 31.08 -23.70
C LEU A 246 -19.73 30.07 -24.66
N LYS A 247 -19.59 30.43 -25.94
CA LYS A 247 -19.07 29.53 -26.97
C LYS A 247 -17.66 28.99 -26.70
N PRO A 248 -16.67 29.79 -26.24
CA PRO A 248 -15.34 29.27 -25.93
C PRO A 248 -15.39 28.13 -24.89
N PHE A 249 -16.15 28.33 -23.81
CA PHE A 249 -16.34 27.33 -22.75
C PHE A 249 -17.12 26.10 -23.23
N ALA A 250 -18.15 26.29 -24.08
CA ALA A 250 -18.89 25.18 -24.67
C ALA A 250 -18.01 24.35 -25.61
N ASP A 251 -17.22 24.99 -26.47
CA ASP A 251 -16.29 24.32 -27.39
C ASP A 251 -15.20 23.56 -26.61
N GLU A 252 -14.68 24.14 -25.52
CA GLU A 252 -13.72 23.49 -24.63
C GLU A 252 -14.34 22.31 -23.86
N TYR A 253 -15.55 22.47 -23.33
CA TYR A 253 -16.30 21.41 -22.66
C TYR A 253 -16.55 20.23 -23.60
N ILE A 254 -17.02 20.50 -24.82
CA ILE A 254 -17.25 19.48 -25.85
C ILE A 254 -15.94 18.78 -26.19
N LYS A 255 -14.84 19.52 -26.42
CA LYS A 255 -13.53 18.94 -26.74
C LYS A 255 -13.00 18.05 -25.61
N SER A 256 -13.03 18.53 -24.36
CA SER A 256 -12.49 17.80 -23.21
C SER A 256 -13.30 16.54 -22.87
N HIS A 257 -14.64 16.65 -22.86
CA HIS A 257 -15.51 15.55 -22.44
C HIS A 257 -15.77 14.53 -23.55
N ALA A 258 -15.48 14.88 -24.81
CA ALA A 258 -15.58 13.94 -25.91
C ALA A 258 -14.53 12.80 -25.85
N TYR A 259 -13.35 13.05 -25.27
CA TYR A 259 -12.27 12.06 -25.17
C TYR A 259 -12.39 11.12 -23.95
N ILE A 260 -13.59 10.93 -23.42
CA ILE A 260 -13.84 10.00 -22.31
C ILE A 260 -14.38 8.67 -22.85
N GLY A 261 -13.69 7.57 -22.51
CA GLY A 261 -14.05 6.22 -22.92
C GLY A 261 -13.57 5.87 -24.31
N THR A 262 -12.25 5.97 -24.54
CA THR A 262 -11.62 5.69 -25.83
C THR A 262 -11.33 4.20 -26.07
N SER A 263 -11.71 3.33 -25.14
CA SER A 263 -11.48 1.89 -25.22
C SER A 263 -12.55 1.18 -26.05
N PHE A 264 -12.18 0.02 -26.62
CA PHE A 264 -13.12 -0.87 -27.30
C PHE A 264 -14.33 -1.25 -26.44
N THR A 265 -14.13 -1.39 -25.12
CA THR A 265 -15.21 -1.63 -24.15
C THR A 265 -16.20 -0.47 -24.13
N ALA A 266 -15.72 0.78 -24.05
CA ALA A 266 -16.60 1.95 -24.06
C ALA A 266 -17.38 2.08 -25.38
N PHE A 267 -16.77 1.80 -26.53
CA PHE A 267 -17.48 1.73 -27.82
C PHE A 267 -18.60 0.68 -27.80
N LYS A 268 -18.32 -0.52 -27.29
CA LYS A 268 -19.29 -1.63 -27.23
C LYS A 268 -20.51 -1.31 -26.35
N TYR A 269 -20.33 -0.55 -25.27
CA TYR A 269 -21.43 -0.14 -24.38
C TYR A 269 -22.17 1.11 -24.85
N ASN A 270 -21.45 2.10 -25.37
CA ASN A 270 -22.04 3.38 -25.80
C ASN A 270 -22.62 3.32 -27.21
N GLY A 271 -22.16 2.39 -28.06
CA GLY A 271 -22.68 2.17 -29.41
C GLY A 271 -22.25 3.20 -30.46
N ALA A 272 -21.32 4.11 -30.14
CA ALA A 272 -20.83 5.15 -31.04
C ALA A 272 -19.32 5.38 -30.86
N SER A 273 -18.63 5.74 -31.95
CA SER A 273 -17.22 6.10 -31.90
C SER A 273 -17.01 7.48 -31.25
N ILE A 274 -15.76 7.83 -30.92
CA ILE A 274 -15.44 9.15 -30.35
C ILE A 274 -15.78 10.25 -31.36
N GLU A 275 -15.43 10.04 -32.62
CA GLU A 275 -15.68 10.96 -33.72
C GLU A 275 -17.18 11.18 -33.92
N GLU A 276 -17.98 10.12 -33.88
CA GLU A 276 -19.45 10.21 -33.95
C GLU A 276 -20.01 10.98 -32.75
N ARG A 277 -19.53 10.71 -31.53
CA ARG A 277 -19.95 11.42 -30.33
C ARG A 277 -19.57 12.90 -30.37
N ILE A 278 -18.38 13.24 -30.87
CA ILE A 278 -17.95 14.63 -31.07
C ILE A 278 -18.90 15.34 -32.03
N VAL A 279 -19.20 14.71 -33.16
CA VAL A 279 -20.12 15.26 -34.16
C VAL A 279 -21.51 15.46 -33.57
N GLU A 280 -22.05 14.47 -32.84
CA GLU A 280 -23.33 14.63 -32.14
C GLU A 280 -23.32 15.81 -31.16
N HIS A 281 -22.26 15.98 -30.36
CA HIS A 281 -22.17 17.08 -29.39
C HIS A 281 -21.99 18.46 -30.06
N LEU A 282 -21.46 18.50 -31.29
CA LEU A 282 -21.35 19.74 -32.07
C LEU A 282 -22.66 20.09 -32.79
N GLU A 283 -23.52 19.11 -33.05
CA GLU A 283 -24.79 19.29 -33.77
C GLU A 283 -25.97 19.69 -32.87
N PHE A 284 -25.92 19.39 -31.55
CA PHE A 284 -27.01 19.62 -30.58
C PHE A 284 -26.70 20.66 -29.49
#